data_AF-A0A6N6T4Z6-F1
#
_entry.id   AF-A0A6N6T4Z6-F1
#
_cell.length_a   1.000
_cell.length_b   1.000
_cell.length_c   1.000
_cell.angle_alpha   90.00
_cell.angle_beta   90.00
_cell.angle_gamma   90.00
#
_symmetry.space_group_name_H-M   'P 1'
#
loop_
_entity.id
_entity.type
_entity.pdbx_description
1 polymer ?
#
loop_
_entity_poly.entity_id
_entity_poly.type
_entity_poly.pdbx_seq_one_letter_code
_entity_poly.pdbx_strand_id
1 'polypeptide(L)'
;MNFTSLSSPRLKEERERLKLTQADMAERCGVSREIWGKYERGQAVPGGEVLFTLAQVGADVQYILTGQRSTVALPNREAALVDNYRATDERGKRIIEQTASAAAESLDLKQGGKAG
;
A
#
# COMPACT_ATOMS: atom_id res chain seq x y z
N MET A 1 -20.71 16.78 1.95
CA MET A 1 -19.49 15.95 1.96
C MET A 1 -18.43 16.71 1.19
N ASN A 2 -17.30 17.07 1.80
CA ASN A 2 -16.22 17.79 1.09
C ASN A 2 -14.99 16.88 0.96
N PHE A 3 -14.15 17.17 -0.04
CA PHE A 3 -12.96 16.38 -0.33
C PHE A 3 -12.09 16.18 0.92
N THR A 4 -11.86 17.26 1.67
CA THR A 4 -10.98 17.29 2.84
C THR A 4 -11.44 16.34 3.96
N SER A 5 -12.75 16.23 4.22
CA SER A 5 -13.32 15.28 5.19
C SER A 5 -13.19 13.82 4.78
N LEU A 6 -13.07 13.54 3.49
CA LEU A 6 -12.92 12.19 2.95
C LEU A 6 -11.45 11.78 2.85
N SER A 7 -10.55 12.70 2.49
CA SER A 7 -9.13 12.42 2.29
C SER A 7 -8.33 12.40 3.59
N SER A 8 -8.73 13.19 4.60
CA SER A 8 -7.99 13.29 5.87
C SER A 8 -7.88 11.96 6.65
N PRO A 9 -8.93 11.13 6.80
CA PRO A 9 -8.77 9.82 7.44
C PRO A 9 -7.87 8.90 6.60
N ARG A 10 -7.94 8.98 5.27
CA ARG A 10 -7.15 8.12 4.36
C ARG A 10 -5.66 8.47 4.39
N LEU A 11 -5.31 9.75 4.54
CA LEU A 11 -3.93 10.17 4.77
C LEU A 11 -3.36 9.57 6.05
N LYS A 12 -4.16 9.59 7.13
CA LYS A 12 -3.78 8.97 8.40
C LYS A 12 -3.61 7.45 8.26
N GLU A 13 -4.56 6.79 7.61
CA GLU A 13 -4.50 5.35 7.34
C GLU A 13 -3.24 4.97 6.54
N GLU A 14 -2.91 5.71 5.48
CA GLU A 14 -1.71 5.42 4.68
C GLU A 14 -0.42 5.66 5.47
N ARG A 15 -0.36 6.71 6.30
CA ARG A 15 0.77 6.92 7.20
C ARG A 15 0.93 5.76 8.19
N GLU A 16 -0.16 5.30 8.78
CA GLU A 16 -0.15 4.19 9.75
C GLU A 16 0.19 2.86 9.09
N ARG A 17 -0.30 2.62 7.86
CA ARG A 17 0.08 1.46 7.03
C ARG A 17 1.60 1.42 6.79
N LEU A 18 2.21 2.57 6.57
CA LEU A 18 3.66 2.73 6.40
C LEU A 18 4.45 2.73 7.72
N LYS A 19 3.76 2.62 8.87
CA LYS A 19 4.35 2.63 10.22
C LYS A 19 5.17 3.89 10.53
N LEU A 20 4.73 5.03 10.00
CA LEU A 20 5.40 6.33 10.19
C LEU A 20 4.69 7.17 11.25
N THR A 21 5.45 7.94 12.03
CA THR A 21 4.88 9.01 12.86
C THR A 21 4.50 10.21 12.00
N GLN A 22 3.70 11.14 12.54
CA GLN A 22 3.40 12.41 11.84
C GLN A 22 4.66 13.23 11.57
N ALA A 23 5.70 13.11 12.41
CA ALA A 23 6.97 13.80 12.20
C ALA A 23 7.73 13.17 11.02
N ASP A 24 7.85 11.84 10.99
CA ASP A 24 8.58 11.15 9.91
C ASP A 24 7.92 11.38 8.55
N MET A 25 6.59 11.35 8.51
CA MET A 25 5.86 11.58 7.28
C MET A 25 5.97 13.03 6.79
N ALA A 26 5.92 13.99 7.72
CA ALA A 26 6.11 15.41 7.40
C ALA A 26 7.51 15.67 6.82
N GLU A 27 8.55 15.13 7.46
CA GLU A 27 9.94 15.22 7.00
C GLU A 27 10.10 14.67 5.58
N ARG A 28 9.58 13.46 5.33
CA ARG A 28 9.65 12.82 4.01
C ARG A 28 8.89 13.57 2.92
N CYS A 29 7.84 14.31 3.29
CA CYS A 29 7.06 15.14 2.37
C CYS A 29 7.56 16.60 2.28
N GLY A 30 8.66 16.95 2.95
CA GLY A 30 9.22 18.30 2.92
C GLY A 30 8.34 19.37 3.57
N VAL A 31 7.49 18.99 4.54
CA VAL A 31 6.59 19.91 5.25
C VAL A 31 6.83 19.86 6.76
N SER A 32 6.33 20.87 7.48
CA SER A 32 6.38 20.84 8.95
C SER A 32 5.38 19.82 9.53
N ARG A 33 5.69 19.29 10.72
CA ARG A 33 4.76 18.42 11.48
C ARG A 33 3.40 19.10 11.70
N GLU A 34 3.38 20.41 11.90
CA GLU A 34 2.13 21.18 12.07
C GLU A 34 1.28 21.13 10.79
N ILE A 35 1.90 21.34 9.62
CA ILE A 35 1.23 21.26 8.31
C ILE A 35 0.68 19.84 8.10
N TRP A 36 1.47 18.81 8.38
CA TRP A 36 1.01 17.42 8.28
C TRP A 36 -0.21 17.16 9.18
N GLY A 37 -0.17 17.66 10.42
CA GLY A 37 -1.31 17.58 11.35
C GLY A 37 -2.57 18.30 10.84
N LYS A 38 -2.43 19.40 10.09
CA LYS A 38 -3.57 20.08 9.45
C LYS A 38 -4.20 19.21 8.37
N TYR A 39 -3.41 18.44 7.62
CA TYR A 39 -3.94 17.49 6.64
C TYR A 39 -4.79 16.40 7.30
N GLU A 40 -4.29 15.75 8.35
CA GLU A 40 -5.02 14.65 9.02
C GLU A 40 -6.28 15.12 9.77
N ARG A 41 -6.31 16.37 10.24
CA ARG A 41 -7.51 16.98 10.84
C ARG A 41 -8.48 17.56 9.81
N GLY A 42 -8.15 17.47 8.52
CA GLY A 42 -8.97 18.01 7.44
C GLY A 42 -9.07 19.53 7.42
N GLN A 43 -8.03 20.22 7.93
CA GLN A 43 -7.92 21.69 7.95
C GLN A 43 -7.15 22.24 6.73
N ALA A 44 -6.46 21.37 5.99
CA ALA A 44 -5.74 21.72 4.77
C ALA A 44 -5.76 20.53 3.79
N VAL A 45 -5.47 20.82 2.52
CA VAL A 45 -5.36 19.82 1.45
C VAL A 45 -3.91 19.74 0.98
N PRO A 46 -3.31 18.54 0.85
CA PRO A 46 -1.98 18.39 0.28
C PRO A 46 -1.93 18.91 -1.16
N GLY A 47 -0.92 19.75 -1.46
CA GLY A 47 -0.64 20.19 -2.83
C GLY A 47 0.05 19.11 -3.68
N GLY A 48 0.26 19.40 -4.97
CA GLY A 48 0.86 18.47 -5.93
C GLY A 48 2.22 17.92 -5.50
N GLU A 49 3.12 18.77 -4.99
CA GLU A 49 4.44 18.37 -4.49
C GLU A 49 4.34 17.35 -3.33
N VAL A 50 3.43 17.58 -2.39
CA VAL A 50 3.22 16.67 -1.25
C VAL A 50 2.65 15.33 -1.73
N LEU A 51 1.71 15.35 -2.69
CA LEU A 51 1.16 14.13 -3.29
C LEU A 51 2.23 13.35 -4.06
N PHE A 52 3.11 14.05 -4.79
CA PHE A 52 4.26 13.45 -5.47
C PHE A 52 5.19 12.76 -4.47
N THR A 53 5.60 13.45 -3.39
CA THR A 53 6.45 12.84 -2.35
C THR A 53 5.75 11.69 -1.65
N LEU A 54 4.44 11.76 -1.43
CA LEU A 54 3.67 10.65 -0.84
C LEU A 54 3.75 9.39 -1.70
N ALA A 55 3.64 9.52 -3.02
CA ALA A 55 3.84 8.41 -3.94
C ALA A 55 5.26 7.83 -3.82
N GLN A 56 6.29 8.68 -3.73
CA GLN A 56 7.70 8.24 -3.57
C GLN A 56 7.95 7.50 -2.25
N VAL A 57 7.24 7.88 -1.18
CA VAL A 57 7.31 7.23 0.14
C VAL A 57 6.49 5.93 0.18
N GLY A 58 5.78 5.60 -0.90
CA GLY A 58 4.99 4.38 -1.04
C GLY A 58 3.57 4.48 -0.49
N ALA A 59 3.06 5.70 -0.28
CA ALA A 59 1.65 5.92 0.03
C ALA A 59 0.78 5.76 -1.23
N ASP A 60 -0.41 5.20 -1.06
CA ASP A 60 -1.37 5.04 -2.14
C ASP A 60 -2.14 6.35 -2.39
N VAL A 61 -1.63 7.15 -3.33
CA VAL A 61 -2.23 8.44 -3.69
C VAL A 61 -3.62 8.25 -4.30
N GLN A 62 -3.86 7.19 -5.07
CA GLN A 62 -5.19 6.89 -5.62
C GLN A 62 -6.19 6.66 -4.48
N TYR A 63 -5.80 5.88 -3.47
CA TYR A 63 -6.62 5.64 -2.30
C TYR A 63 -6.93 6.93 -1.55
N ILE A 64 -5.91 7.76 -1.29
CA ILE A 64 -6.08 9.04 -0.59
C ILE A 64 -7.12 9.92 -1.29
N LEU A 65 -7.03 10.05 -2.61
CA LEU A 65 -7.89 10.94 -3.39
C LEU A 65 -9.30 10.37 -3.61
N THR A 66 -9.40 9.07 -3.89
CA THR A 66 -10.64 8.46 -4.42
C THR A 66 -11.34 7.54 -3.44
N GLY A 67 -10.61 6.98 -2.48
CA GLY A 67 -11.08 5.92 -1.58
C GLY A 67 -10.98 4.52 -2.18
N GLN A 68 -10.55 4.40 -3.43
CA GLN A 68 -10.26 3.13 -4.08
C GLN A 68 -8.78 2.82 -3.93
N ARG A 69 -8.45 1.71 -3.27
CA ARG A 69 -7.06 1.26 -3.19
C ARG A 69 -6.55 0.93 -4.58
N SER A 70 -5.39 1.47 -4.92
CA SER A 70 -4.63 1.00 -6.07
C SER A 70 -4.40 -0.50 -5.88
N THR A 71 -4.67 -1.28 -6.92
CA THR A 71 -4.09 -2.62 -6.99
C THR A 71 -2.60 -2.37 -7.04
N VAL A 72 -1.90 -2.72 -5.96
CA VAL A 72 -0.46 -2.53 -5.74
C VAL A 72 0.30 -2.54 -7.07
N ALA A 73 1.20 -1.59 -7.30
CA ALA A 73 2.20 -1.72 -8.34
C ALA A 73 3.05 -2.94 -7.98
N LEU A 74 2.59 -4.10 -8.41
CA LEU A 74 3.21 -5.37 -8.11
C LEU A 74 4.59 -5.32 -8.76
N PRO A 75 5.67 -5.70 -8.04
CA PRO A 75 6.97 -5.92 -8.66
C PRO A 75 6.80 -6.72 -9.95
N ASN A 76 7.61 -6.47 -10.98
CA ASN A 76 7.39 -7.00 -12.34
C ASN A 76 7.02 -8.50 -12.39
N ARG A 77 7.56 -9.32 -11.47
CA ARG A 77 7.22 -10.74 -11.34
C ARG A 77 5.84 -11.02 -10.74
N GLU A 78 5.45 -10.29 -9.71
CA GLU A 78 4.12 -10.40 -9.11
C GLU A 78 3.04 -9.87 -10.05
N ALA A 79 3.34 -8.79 -10.80
CA ALA A 79 2.44 -8.27 -11.83
C ALA A 79 2.18 -9.33 -12.91
N ALA A 80 3.26 -9.93 -13.44
CA ALA A 80 3.14 -10.99 -14.43
C ALA A 80 2.38 -12.22 -13.89
N LEU A 81 2.55 -12.58 -12.61
CA LEU A 81 1.80 -13.68 -12.01
C LEU A 81 0.29 -13.39 -12.00
N VAL A 82 -0.10 -12.16 -11.63
CA VAL A 82 -1.50 -11.73 -11.62
C VAL A 82 -2.08 -11.66 -13.04
N ASP A 83 -1.32 -11.15 -14.01
CA ASP A 83 -1.76 -11.10 -15.41
C ASP A 83 -1.98 -12.51 -15.97
N ASN A 84 -1.04 -13.42 -15.73
CA ASN A 84 -1.16 -14.82 -16.14
C ASN A 84 -2.36 -15.52 -15.47
N TYR A 85 -2.59 -15.26 -14.18
CA TYR A 85 -3.74 -15.80 -13.46
C TYR A 85 -5.08 -15.29 -14.02
N ARG A 86 -5.15 -14.01 -14.39
CA ARG A 86 -6.36 -13.41 -14.98
C ARG A 86 -6.63 -13.90 -16.41
N ALA A 87 -5.57 -14.23 -17.16
CA ALA A 87 -5.66 -14.64 -18.56
C ALA A 87 -5.98 -16.14 -18.77
N THR A 88 -6.03 -16.94 -17.69
CA THR A 88 -6.32 -18.38 -17.78
C THR A 88 -7.75 -18.74 -17.38
N ASP A 89 -8.19 -19.93 -17.79
CA ASP A 89 -9.46 -20.53 -17.38
C ASP A 89 -9.44 -21.05 -15.92
N GLU A 90 -10.58 -21.54 -15.44
CA GLU A 90 -10.73 -22.04 -14.06
C GLU A 90 -9.79 -23.21 -13.74
N ARG A 91 -9.42 -24.02 -14.74
CA ARG A 91 -8.46 -25.10 -14.53
C ARG A 91 -7.07 -24.52 -14.27
N GLY A 92 -6.64 -23.53 -15.05
CA GLY A 92 -5.34 -22.88 -14.86
C GLY A 92 -5.24 -22.12 -13.53
N LYS A 93 -6.31 -21.43 -13.10
CA LYS A 93 -6.34 -20.75 -11.80
C LYS A 93 -6.09 -21.72 -10.64
N ARG A 94 -6.77 -22.86 -10.63
CA ARG A 94 -6.59 -23.91 -9.60
C ARG A 94 -5.16 -24.43 -9.53
N ILE A 95 -4.51 -24.61 -10.68
CA ILE A 95 -3.11 -25.07 -10.73
C ILE A 95 -2.19 -24.02 -10.10
N ILE A 96 -2.38 -22.74 -10.44
CA ILE A 96 -1.58 -21.64 -9.89
C ILE A 96 -1.77 -21.56 -8.37
N GLU A 97 -3.01 -21.63 -7.89
CA GLU A 97 -3.35 -21.59 -6.45
C GLU A 97 -2.73 -22.76 -5.67
N GLN A 98 -2.87 -23.99 -6.17
CA GLN A 98 -2.30 -25.18 -5.53
C GLN A 98 -0.77 -25.11 -5.47
N THR A 99 -0.14 -24.66 -6.55
CA THR A 99 1.32 -24.54 -6.62
C THR A 99 1.81 -23.47 -5.63
N ALA A 100 1.13 -22.33 -5.55
CA ALA A 100 1.46 -21.28 -4.59
C ALA A 100 1.31 -21.75 -3.14
N SER A 101 0.22 -22.47 -2.82
CA SER A 101 0.00 -23.04 -1.47
C SER A 101 1.09 -24.04 -1.08
N ALA A 102 1.38 -25.01 -1.96
CA ALA A 102 2.41 -26.01 -1.71
C ALA A 102 3.81 -25.38 -1.54
N ALA A 103 4.12 -24.36 -2.35
CA ALA A 103 5.38 -23.64 -2.22
C ALA A 103 5.50 -22.91 -0.86
N ALA A 104 4.42 -22.28 -0.39
CA ALA A 104 4.38 -21.62 0.90
C ALA A 104 4.56 -22.60 2.08
N GLU A 105 3.83 -23.72 2.07
CA GLU A 105 3.93 -24.76 3.11
C GLU A 105 5.34 -25.39 3.18
N SER A 106 6.01 -25.55 2.03
CA SER A 106 7.36 -26.11 1.99
C SER A 106 8.42 -25.22 2.65
N LEU A 107 8.17 -23.92 2.78
CA LEU A 107 9.05 -22.97 3.45
C LEU A 107 8.88 -23.05 4.98
N ASP A 108 7.65 -23.20 5.46
CA ASP A 108 7.35 -23.33 6.90
C ASP A 108 7.97 -24.61 7.48
N LEU A 109 7.91 -25.72 6.74
CA LEU A 109 8.55 -26.99 7.14
C LEU A 109 10.08 -26.90 7.24
N LYS A 110 10.72 -26.06 6.41
CA LYS A 110 12.18 -25.86 6.46
C LYS A 110 12.64 -24.96 7.61
N GLN A 111 11.78 -24.08 8.11
CA GLN A 111 12.10 -23.20 9.24
C GLN A 111 11.90 -23.88 10.60
N GLY A 112 10.98 -24.85 10.71
CA GLY A 112 10.76 -25.64 11.92
C GLY A 112 11.82 -26.72 12.22
N GLY A 113 12.67 -27.08 11.26
CA GLY A 113 13.67 -28.16 11.39
C GLY A 113 15.05 -27.77 11.94
N LYS A 114 15.26 -26.52 12.37
CA LYS A 114 16.56 -26.03 12.88
C LYS A 114 16.67 -25.93 14.42
N ALA A 115 15.77 -26.56 15.16
CA ALA A 115 15.90 -26.74 16.61
C ALA A 115 16.17 -28.22 16.91
N GLY A 116 17.44 -28.60 16.89
CA GLY A 116 17.93 -29.94 17.23
C GLY A 116 19.42 -29.91 17.47
#